data_AF-A0A9D1Y4J3-F1
#
_entry.id   AF-A0A9D1Y4J3-F1
#
_cell.length_a   1.000
_cell.length_b   1.000
_cell.length_c   1.000
_cell.angle_alpha   90.00
_cell.angle_beta   90.00
_cell.angle_gamma   90.00
#
_symmetry.space_group_name_H-M   'P 1'
#
loop_
_entity.id
_entity.type
_entity.pdbx_description
1 polymer ?
#
loop_
_entity_poly.entity_id
_entity_poly.type
_entity_poly.pdbx_seq_one_letter_code
_entity_poly.pdbx_strand_id
1 'polypeptide(L)'
;LPKDVGCTVFNAATCAAVSQAVREGMPLIQRIVTVTGKGVAKPQNFLVRIGTTFGQVVEAAGGLREDVWKVLSGGPMMGVAQPNLEAPVVKFVNAILCLTQADNGEREDPVCFRCGKCVEACPMHLQPLYFYRYGSNRNLSQLTRYRIADCIECGCCAYVCPGKVPLVAAIREGKAMVKEGKAK
;
A
#
# COMPACT_ATOMS: atom_id res chain seq x y z
N LEU A 1 -17.73 0.56 11.89
CA LEU A 1 -16.76 1.67 11.64
C LEU A 1 -16.44 2.35 12.96
N PRO A 2 -15.27 3.01 13.13
CA PRO A 2 -14.92 3.72 14.37
C PRO A 2 -16.01 4.68 14.86
N LYS A 3 -16.71 5.33 13.92
CA LYS A 3 -17.86 6.19 14.21
C LYS A 3 -18.97 5.47 14.99
N ASP A 4 -19.20 4.19 14.71
CA ASP A 4 -20.26 3.38 15.33
C ASP A 4 -19.96 3.09 16.81
N VAL A 5 -18.70 3.28 17.24
CA VAL A 5 -18.26 3.20 18.64
C VAL A 5 -17.90 4.58 19.20
N GLY A 6 -18.37 5.67 18.58
CA GLY A 6 -18.17 7.04 19.06
C GLY A 6 -16.75 7.60 18.86
N CYS A 7 -15.92 6.96 18.04
CA CYS A 7 -14.53 7.37 17.80
C CYS A 7 -14.32 7.87 16.36
N THR A 8 -13.44 8.84 16.18
CA THR A 8 -12.98 9.26 14.85
C THR A 8 -11.47 9.30 14.82
N VAL A 9 -10.86 8.73 13.78
CA VAL A 9 -9.40 8.65 13.63
C VAL A 9 -8.98 9.50 12.44
N PHE A 10 -8.08 10.45 12.69
CA PHE A 10 -7.55 11.35 11.68
C PHE A 10 -6.02 11.27 11.66
N ASN A 11 -5.45 11.33 10.45
CA ASN A 11 -4.02 11.48 10.29
C ASN A 11 -3.58 12.89 10.75
N ALA A 12 -2.40 13.02 11.36
CA ALA A 12 -1.88 14.30 11.81
C ALA A 12 -1.82 15.37 10.70
N ALA A 13 -1.43 14.98 9.47
CA ALA A 13 -1.41 15.88 8.33
C ALA A 13 -2.82 16.31 7.90
N THR A 14 -3.84 15.48 8.12
CA THR A 14 -5.24 15.87 7.89
C THR A 14 -5.68 16.93 8.90
N CYS A 15 -5.38 16.75 10.19
CA CYS A 15 -5.67 17.75 11.22
C CYS A 15 -4.99 19.09 10.92
N ALA A 16 -3.71 19.06 10.52
CA ALA A 16 -2.97 20.25 10.13
C ALA A 16 -3.60 20.97 8.91
N ALA A 17 -3.96 20.22 7.87
CA ALA A 17 -4.60 20.76 6.68
C ALA A 17 -5.98 21.37 6.98
N VAL A 18 -6.78 20.74 7.85
CA VAL A 18 -8.07 21.29 8.30
C VAL A 18 -7.88 22.60 9.06
N SER A 19 -6.91 22.65 9.98
CA SER A 19 -6.57 23.88 10.70
C SER A 19 -6.18 25.01 9.73
N GLN A 20 -5.36 24.70 8.72
CA GLN A 20 -4.93 25.68 7.74
C GLN A 20 -6.10 26.19 6.89
N ALA A 21 -6.98 25.29 6.43
CA ALA A 21 -8.16 25.66 5.66
C ALA A 21 -9.12 26.57 6.44
N VAL A 22 -9.35 26.29 7.72
CA VAL A 22 -10.27 27.08 8.56
C VAL A 22 -9.67 28.43 8.94
N ARG A 23 -8.38 28.48 9.29
CA ARG A 23 -7.74 29.70 9.81
C ARG A 23 -7.24 30.64 8.73
N GLU A 24 -6.72 30.09 7.63
CA GLU A 24 -6.04 30.85 6.57
C GLU A 24 -6.85 30.87 5.26
N GLY A 25 -7.95 30.13 5.18
CA GLY A 25 -8.71 29.94 3.94
C GLY A 25 -7.95 29.13 2.88
N MET A 26 -6.84 28.48 3.26
CA MET A 26 -5.97 27.78 2.32
C MET A 26 -6.45 26.34 2.08
N PRO A 27 -6.90 25.98 0.87
CA PRO A 27 -7.25 24.60 0.57
C PRO A 27 -6.00 23.70 0.52
N LEU A 28 -6.20 22.38 0.47
CA LEU A 28 -5.10 21.41 0.38
C LEU A 28 -4.41 21.50 -1.00
N ILE A 29 -3.45 22.41 -1.13
CA ILE A 29 -2.64 22.62 -2.34
C ILE A 29 -1.26 21.98 -2.27
N GLN A 30 -0.84 21.57 -1.08
CA GLN A 30 0.47 20.98 -0.83
C GLN A 30 0.40 19.92 0.27
N ARG A 31 1.35 18.98 0.24
CA ARG A 31 1.49 17.93 1.24
C ARG A 31 2.94 17.57 1.46
N ILE A 32 3.25 17.12 2.67
CA ILE A 32 4.56 16.55 2.99
C ILE A 32 4.67 15.15 2.36
N VAL A 33 5.68 14.93 1.54
CA VAL A 33 6.00 13.65 0.91
C VAL A 33 7.42 13.24 1.33
N THR A 34 7.53 12.05 1.90
CA THR A 34 8.82 11.45 2.24
C THR A 34 9.35 10.67 1.04
N VAL A 35 10.50 11.07 0.49
CA VAL A 35 11.23 10.25 -0.48
C VAL A 35 12.30 9.46 0.26
N THR A 36 12.25 8.13 0.17
CA THR A 36 13.14 7.27 0.95
C THR A 36 13.39 5.93 0.27
N GLY A 37 14.23 5.10 0.89
CA GLY A 37 14.69 3.81 0.37
C GLY A 37 16.13 3.87 -0.12
N LYS A 38 16.73 2.70 -0.33
CA LYS A 38 18.13 2.60 -0.79
C LYS A 38 18.31 3.04 -2.25
N GLY A 39 17.21 3.08 -3.00
CA GLY A 39 17.19 3.37 -4.43
C GLY A 39 17.16 4.87 -4.79
N VAL A 40 17.11 5.77 -3.81
CA VAL A 40 17.20 7.22 -4.04
C VAL A 40 18.55 7.75 -3.55
N ALA A 41 19.11 8.75 -4.22
CA ALA A 41 20.40 9.31 -3.86
C ALA A 41 20.39 10.02 -2.49
N LYS A 42 19.38 10.85 -2.22
CA LYS A 42 19.26 11.63 -0.97
C LYS A 42 17.86 11.51 -0.37
N PRO A 43 17.62 10.54 0.53
CA PRO A 43 16.36 10.42 1.25
C PRO A 43 16.03 11.70 2.04
N GLN A 44 14.86 12.30 1.81
CA GLN A 44 14.42 13.50 2.51
C GLN A 44 12.91 13.74 2.41
N ASN A 45 12.40 14.66 3.23
CA ASN A 45 11.01 15.08 3.23
C ASN A 45 10.85 16.37 2.42
N PHE A 46 9.84 16.42 1.57
CA PHE A 46 9.52 17.60 0.77
C PHE A 46 8.12 18.10 1.08
N LEU A 47 7.94 19.41 1.03
CA LEU A 47 6.63 20.03 0.89
C LEU A 47 6.31 20.18 -0.60
N VAL A 48 5.44 19.33 -1.11
CA VAL A 48 5.19 19.18 -2.56
C VAL A 48 3.80 19.70 -2.91
N ARG A 49 3.67 20.37 -4.06
CA ARG A 49 2.37 20.76 -4.60
C ARG A 49 1.60 19.53 -5.07
N ILE A 50 0.29 19.52 -4.82
CA ILE A 50 -0.58 18.50 -5.39
C ILE A 50 -0.53 18.62 -6.93
N GLY A 51 -0.27 17.51 -7.60
CA GLY A 51 -0.09 17.45 -9.06
C GLY A 51 1.36 17.32 -9.53
N THR A 52 2.36 17.62 -8.69
CA THR A 52 3.78 17.38 -9.03
C THR A 52 4.04 15.90 -9.31
N THR A 53 4.75 15.57 -10.37
CA THR A 53 4.99 14.16 -10.74
C THR A 53 6.00 13.50 -9.80
N PHE A 54 5.93 12.18 -9.65
CA PHE A 54 6.90 11.45 -8.83
C PHE A 54 8.32 11.65 -9.34
N GLY A 55 8.51 11.72 -10.66
CA GLY A 55 9.80 12.00 -11.27
C GLY A 55 10.39 13.33 -10.81
N GLN A 56 9.60 14.40 -10.77
CA GLN A 56 10.07 15.71 -10.28
C GLN A 56 10.49 15.67 -8.80
N VAL A 57 9.74 14.97 -7.96
CA VAL A 57 10.06 14.86 -6.52
C VAL A 57 11.32 14.00 -6.30
N VAL A 58 11.46 12.92 -7.06
CA VAL A 58 12.63 12.04 -7.01
C VAL A 58 13.88 12.75 -7.55
N GLU A 59 13.74 13.53 -8.62
CA GLU A 59 14.83 14.33 -9.16
C GLU A 59 15.31 15.38 -8.14
N ALA A 60 14.38 16.02 -7.43
CA ALA A 60 14.70 16.91 -6.32
C ALA A 60 15.40 16.18 -5.15
N ALA A 61 15.28 14.86 -5.05
CA ALA A 61 16.00 14.00 -4.11
C ALA A 61 17.35 13.50 -4.65
N GLY A 62 17.82 14.04 -5.77
CA GLY A 62 19.08 13.65 -6.43
C GLY A 62 18.95 12.46 -7.37
N GLY A 63 17.73 12.11 -7.77
CA GLY A 63 17.47 11.05 -8.75
C GLY A 63 17.45 9.63 -8.17
N LEU A 64 17.11 8.69 -9.06
CA LEU A 64 17.17 7.25 -8.78
C LEU A 64 18.60 6.74 -8.95
N ARG A 65 18.95 5.73 -8.17
CA ARG A 65 20.18 4.96 -8.36
C ARG A 65 19.99 3.92 -9.48
N GLU A 66 21.09 3.42 -10.02
CA GLU A 66 21.08 2.47 -11.14
C GLU A 66 20.45 1.12 -10.78
N ASP A 67 20.53 0.70 -9.51
CA ASP A 67 20.06 -0.58 -9.00
C ASP A 67 18.59 -0.56 -8.53
N VAL A 68 17.82 0.46 -8.90
CA VAL A 68 16.41 0.57 -8.54
C VAL A 68 15.61 -0.54 -9.18
N TRP A 69 14.87 -1.25 -8.34
CA TRP A 69 13.98 -2.33 -8.74
C TRP A 69 12.54 -1.84 -8.83
N LYS A 70 12.04 -1.17 -7.79
CA LYS A 70 10.63 -0.72 -7.71
C LYS A 70 10.50 0.61 -7.02
N VAL A 71 9.57 1.42 -7.51
CA VAL A 71 9.12 2.64 -6.84
C VAL A 71 7.69 2.43 -6.37
N LEU A 72 7.47 2.62 -5.07
CA LEU A 72 6.16 2.46 -4.44
C LEU A 72 5.58 3.83 -4.08
N SER A 73 4.30 4.02 -4.39
CA SER A 73 3.47 5.07 -3.81
C SER A 73 3.01 4.61 -2.44
N GLY A 74 3.59 5.18 -1.37
CA GLY A 74 3.34 4.81 0.02
C GLY A 74 4.52 4.10 0.69
N GLY A 75 4.22 3.32 1.73
CA GLY A 75 5.23 2.60 2.51
C GLY A 75 5.50 1.18 2.00
N PRO A 76 6.44 0.44 2.62
CA PRO A 76 6.86 -0.90 2.17
C PRO A 76 5.74 -1.95 2.24
N MET A 77 4.73 -1.73 3.09
CA MET A 77 3.68 -2.71 3.38
C MET A 77 2.43 -2.53 2.52
N MET A 78 1.89 -1.31 2.48
CA MET A 78 0.65 -0.99 1.77
C MET A 78 0.89 -0.29 0.43
N GLY A 79 2.14 0.05 0.12
CA GLY A 79 2.50 0.81 -1.06
C GLY A 79 2.08 0.12 -2.35
N VAL A 80 1.78 0.94 -3.35
CA VAL A 80 1.41 0.47 -4.68
C VAL A 80 2.58 0.71 -5.62
N ALA A 81 3.07 -0.36 -6.25
CA ALA A 81 4.12 -0.26 -7.25
C ALA A 81 3.64 0.61 -8.42
N GLN A 82 4.46 1.60 -8.77
CA GLN A 82 4.17 2.49 -9.88
C GLN A 82 4.82 1.95 -11.17
N PRO A 83 4.09 1.93 -12.30
CA PRO A 83 4.64 1.48 -13.58
C PRO A 83 5.62 2.49 -14.17
N ASN A 84 5.41 3.78 -13.89
CA ASN A 84 6.26 4.89 -14.31
C ASN A 84 6.25 6.00 -13.25
N LEU A 85 7.08 7.03 -13.45
CA LEU A 85 7.21 8.17 -12.53
C LEU A 85 6.34 9.37 -12.90
N GLU A 86 5.43 9.21 -13.86
CA GLU A 86 4.54 10.28 -14.33
C GLU A 86 3.35 10.48 -13.41
N ALA A 87 3.08 9.51 -12.52
CA ALA A 87 2.02 9.58 -11.54
C ALA A 87 2.13 10.87 -10.69
N PRO A 88 1.04 11.62 -10.51
CA PRO A 88 1.06 12.84 -9.72
C PRO A 88 1.00 12.54 -8.22
N VAL A 89 1.64 13.39 -7.44
CA VAL A 89 1.41 13.48 -5.99
C VAL A 89 -0.01 13.99 -5.76
N VAL A 90 -0.81 13.16 -5.08
CA VAL A 90 -2.20 13.47 -4.72
C VAL A 90 -2.38 13.38 -3.21
N LYS A 91 -3.56 13.75 -2.70
CA LYS A 91 -3.85 13.93 -1.26
C LYS A 91 -3.50 12.74 -0.35
N PHE A 92 -3.43 11.53 -0.89
CA PHE A 92 -3.15 10.30 -0.15
C PHE A 92 -1.69 9.82 -0.28
N VAL A 93 -0.88 10.46 -1.12
CA VAL A 93 0.54 10.13 -1.28
C VAL A 93 1.32 10.77 -0.13
N ASN A 94 1.85 9.93 0.75
CA ASN A 94 2.63 10.37 1.92
C ASN A 94 4.12 10.08 1.75
N ALA A 95 4.44 9.10 0.92
CA ALA A 95 5.80 8.65 0.71
C ALA A 95 5.97 8.13 -0.72
N ILE A 96 7.18 8.28 -1.24
CA ILE A 96 7.69 7.64 -2.44
C ILE A 96 8.87 6.78 -1.97
N LEU A 97 8.71 5.46 -2.04
CA LEU A 97 9.71 4.51 -1.57
C LEU A 97 10.41 3.87 -2.77
N CYS A 98 11.72 4.11 -2.89
CA CYS A 98 12.58 3.59 -3.94
C CYS A 98 13.36 2.37 -3.43
N LEU A 99 12.95 1.18 -3.85
CA LEU A 99 13.57 -0.09 -3.49
C LEU A 99 14.63 -0.51 -4.51
N THR A 100 15.70 -1.12 -4.00
CA THR A 100 16.80 -1.67 -4.81
C THR A 100 16.58 -3.14 -5.11
N GLN A 101 17.38 -3.71 -6.01
CA GLN A 101 17.41 -5.17 -6.24
C GLN A 101 17.75 -5.97 -4.97
N ALA A 102 18.51 -5.40 -4.03
CA ALA A 102 18.79 -6.05 -2.75
C ALA A 102 17.54 -6.18 -1.86
N ASP A 103 16.51 -5.36 -2.10
CA ASP A 103 15.23 -5.42 -1.41
C ASP A 103 14.21 -6.30 -2.18
N ASN A 104 14.63 -6.91 -3.31
CA ASN A 104 13.81 -7.82 -4.08
C ASN A 104 13.56 -9.12 -3.30
N GLY A 105 12.33 -9.26 -2.82
CA GLY A 105 11.85 -10.46 -2.15
C GLY A 105 10.97 -11.33 -3.03
N GLU A 106 10.85 -11.06 -4.33
CA GLU A 106 10.02 -11.86 -5.24
C GLU A 106 10.72 -13.15 -5.64
N ARG A 107 9.91 -14.18 -5.93
CA ARG A 107 10.36 -15.49 -6.38
C ARG A 107 9.62 -15.81 -7.67
N GLU A 108 10.33 -16.33 -8.66
CA GLU A 108 9.74 -16.72 -9.95
C GLU A 108 8.63 -17.77 -9.78
N ASP A 109 8.83 -18.74 -8.87
CA ASP A 109 7.85 -19.76 -8.53
C ASP A 109 7.49 -19.70 -7.02
N PRO A 110 6.53 -18.84 -6.63
CA PRO A 110 6.14 -18.69 -5.24
C PRO A 110 5.20 -19.82 -4.81
N VAL A 111 5.73 -20.75 -4.01
CA VAL A 111 4.97 -21.92 -3.54
C VAL A 111 4.58 -21.78 -2.07
N CYS A 112 3.29 -22.03 -1.78
CA CYS A 112 2.81 -22.15 -0.40
C CYS A 112 3.03 -23.56 0.15
N PHE A 113 3.85 -23.69 1.19
CA PHE A 113 4.06 -24.94 1.93
C PHE A 113 3.31 -25.00 3.27
N ARG A 114 2.29 -24.14 3.46
CA ARG A 114 1.33 -24.18 4.58
C ARG A 114 1.92 -24.06 5.99
N CYS A 115 2.96 -23.24 6.16
CA CYS A 115 3.63 -23.04 7.46
C CYS A 115 2.88 -22.23 8.53
N GLY A 116 1.67 -21.72 8.26
CA GLY A 116 0.87 -20.99 9.27
C GLY A 116 1.27 -19.54 9.58
N LYS A 117 2.52 -19.12 9.31
CA LYS A 117 3.03 -17.76 9.64
C LYS A 117 2.15 -16.58 9.20
N CYS A 118 1.49 -16.71 8.05
CA CYS A 118 0.59 -15.66 7.53
C CYS A 118 -0.66 -15.44 8.40
N VAL A 119 -1.11 -16.45 9.14
CA VAL A 119 -2.23 -16.39 10.07
C VAL A 119 -1.76 -15.76 11.38
N GLU A 120 -0.61 -16.21 11.89
CA GLU A 120 0.00 -15.67 13.13
C GLU A 120 0.28 -14.17 13.04
N ALA A 121 0.82 -13.71 11.91
CA ALA A 121 1.13 -12.30 11.70
C ALA A 121 -0.08 -11.43 11.34
N CYS A 122 -1.29 -11.99 11.21
CA CYS A 122 -2.46 -11.22 10.81
C CYS A 122 -3.06 -10.48 12.03
N PRO A 123 -3.04 -9.13 12.05
CA PRO A 123 -3.60 -8.38 13.19
C PRO A 123 -5.13 -8.50 13.29
N MET A 124 -5.79 -8.92 12.20
CA MET A 124 -7.23 -9.15 12.14
C MET A 124 -7.60 -10.61 12.45
N HIS A 125 -6.62 -11.47 12.75
CA HIS A 125 -6.80 -12.92 12.94
C HIS A 125 -7.56 -13.61 11.79
N LEU A 126 -7.36 -13.13 10.56
CA LEU A 126 -7.92 -13.73 9.35
C LEU A 126 -7.03 -14.87 8.85
N GLN A 127 -7.47 -15.55 7.78
CA GLN A 127 -6.74 -16.65 7.18
C GLN A 127 -6.30 -16.35 5.73
N PRO A 128 -5.20 -15.59 5.53
CA PRO A 128 -4.74 -15.12 4.21
C PRO A 128 -4.52 -16.23 3.17
N LEU A 129 -4.09 -17.41 3.62
CA LEU A 129 -3.89 -18.58 2.75
C LEU A 129 -5.17 -18.95 1.99
N TYR A 130 -6.32 -18.92 2.65
CA TYR A 130 -7.59 -19.25 2.01
C TYR A 130 -8.04 -18.17 1.06
N PHE A 131 -7.78 -16.89 1.37
CA PHE A 131 -8.02 -15.80 0.42
C PHE A 131 -7.23 -15.98 -0.88
N TYR A 132 -5.95 -16.32 -0.77
CA TYR A 132 -5.13 -16.63 -1.93
C TYR A 132 -5.69 -17.82 -2.72
N ARG A 133 -5.93 -18.96 -2.06
CA ARG A 133 -6.43 -20.18 -2.72
C ARG A 133 -7.78 -20.00 -3.40
N TYR A 134 -8.75 -19.39 -2.71
CA TYR A 134 -10.09 -19.18 -3.25
C TYR A 134 -10.13 -18.03 -4.27
N GLY A 135 -9.24 -17.04 -4.12
CA GLY A 135 -9.02 -15.99 -5.10
C GLY A 135 -8.52 -16.55 -6.43
N SER A 136 -7.47 -17.38 -6.40
CA SER A 136 -6.94 -18.05 -7.60
C SER A 136 -7.97 -18.94 -8.28
N ASN A 137 -8.87 -19.57 -7.52
CA ASN A 137 -9.94 -20.40 -8.06
C ASN A 137 -11.24 -19.62 -8.39
N ARG A 138 -11.23 -18.28 -8.27
CA ARG A 138 -12.40 -17.40 -8.45
C ARG A 138 -13.65 -17.85 -7.68
N ASN A 139 -13.47 -18.45 -6.51
CA ASN A 139 -14.56 -19.01 -5.71
C ASN A 139 -15.17 -17.95 -4.78
N LEU A 140 -16.10 -17.17 -5.30
CA LEU A 140 -16.74 -16.04 -4.60
C LEU A 140 -17.49 -16.44 -3.32
N SER A 141 -18.13 -17.61 -3.31
CA SER A 141 -18.90 -18.08 -2.16
C SER A 141 -17.97 -18.35 -0.96
N GLN A 142 -16.82 -18.99 -1.21
CA GLN A 142 -15.82 -19.20 -0.17
C GLN A 142 -15.16 -17.88 0.24
N LEU A 143 -14.82 -17.00 -0.69
CA LEU A 143 -14.25 -15.67 -0.35
C LEU A 143 -15.18 -14.87 0.57
N THR A 144 -16.48 -14.91 0.31
CA THR A 144 -17.50 -14.27 1.14
C THR A 144 -17.62 -14.96 2.50
N ARG A 145 -17.64 -16.29 2.54
CA ARG A 145 -17.69 -17.08 3.78
C ARG A 145 -16.51 -16.79 4.71
N TYR A 146 -15.31 -16.65 4.16
CA TYR A 146 -14.11 -16.31 4.91
C TYR A 146 -13.98 -14.80 5.18
N ARG A 147 -14.99 -14.00 4.83
CA ARG A 147 -15.08 -12.56 5.12
C ARG A 147 -13.88 -11.78 4.59
N ILE A 148 -13.50 -12.01 3.33
CA ILE A 148 -12.37 -11.31 2.69
C ILE A 148 -12.47 -9.77 2.77
N ALA A 149 -13.69 -9.23 2.85
CA ALA A 149 -13.96 -7.81 3.00
C ALA A 149 -13.37 -7.20 4.29
N ASP A 150 -13.20 -8.01 5.34
CA ASP A 150 -12.69 -7.56 6.64
C ASP A 150 -11.15 -7.39 6.64
N CYS A 151 -10.47 -7.90 5.62
CA CYS A 151 -9.02 -7.71 5.51
C CYS A 151 -8.70 -6.23 5.33
N ILE A 152 -7.70 -5.70 6.05
CA ILE A 152 -7.29 -4.29 5.95
C ILE A 152 -6.12 -4.06 4.98
N GLU A 153 -5.69 -5.09 4.25
CA GLU A 153 -4.60 -5.01 3.26
C GLU A 153 -3.25 -4.49 3.82
N CYS A 154 -3.00 -4.71 5.12
CA CYS A 154 -1.79 -4.24 5.80
C CYS A 154 -0.48 -4.89 5.34
N GLY A 155 -0.52 -6.00 4.58
CA GLY A 155 0.67 -6.66 4.04
C GLY A 155 1.51 -7.49 5.01
N CYS A 156 1.20 -7.53 6.30
CA CYS A 156 1.95 -8.31 7.30
C CYS A 156 2.15 -9.78 6.88
N CYS A 157 1.08 -10.39 6.36
CA CYS A 157 1.09 -11.78 5.91
C CYS A 157 2.02 -12.03 4.71
N ALA A 158 2.13 -11.09 3.78
CA ALA A 158 3.02 -11.20 2.62
C ALA A 158 4.48 -11.00 3.03
N TYR A 159 4.74 -10.05 3.94
CA TYR A 159 6.09 -9.75 4.41
C TYR A 159 6.74 -10.96 5.11
N VAL A 160 6.02 -11.61 6.04
CA VAL A 160 6.54 -12.77 6.79
C VAL A 160 6.53 -14.07 5.98
N CYS A 161 5.92 -14.09 4.79
CA CYS A 161 5.75 -15.31 4.01
C CYS A 161 7.10 -15.82 3.49
N PRO A 162 7.58 -17.01 3.93
CA PRO A 162 8.82 -17.57 3.42
C PRO A 162 8.69 -18.07 1.97
N GLY A 163 7.50 -18.46 1.54
CA GLY A 163 7.21 -18.87 0.16
C GLY A 163 7.02 -17.70 -0.81
N LYS A 164 7.03 -16.46 -0.31
CA LYS A 164 6.86 -15.22 -1.10
C LYS A 164 5.63 -15.22 -2.01
N VAL A 165 4.57 -15.88 -1.55
CA VAL A 165 3.27 -15.90 -2.21
C VAL A 165 2.69 -14.48 -2.23
N PRO A 166 2.18 -13.97 -3.37
CA PRO A 166 1.68 -12.60 -3.50
C PRO A 166 0.29 -12.43 -2.85
N LEU A 167 0.21 -12.64 -1.53
CA LEU A 167 -1.03 -12.68 -0.76
C LEU A 167 -1.83 -11.39 -0.88
N VAL A 168 -1.19 -10.22 -0.79
CA VAL A 168 -1.89 -8.91 -0.83
C VAL A 168 -2.51 -8.66 -2.21
N ALA A 169 -1.79 -8.98 -3.28
CA ALA A 169 -2.31 -8.82 -4.64
C ALA A 169 -3.55 -9.69 -4.86
N ALA A 170 -3.48 -10.98 -4.47
CA ALA A 170 -4.61 -11.90 -4.56
C ALA A 170 -5.80 -11.48 -3.69
N ILE A 171 -5.54 -10.92 -2.50
CA ILE A 171 -6.60 -10.39 -1.63
C ILE A 171 -7.29 -9.18 -2.27
N ARG A 172 -6.52 -8.24 -2.85
CA ARG A 172 -7.08 -7.07 -3.55
C ARG A 172 -7.97 -7.48 -4.72
N GLU A 173 -7.49 -8.41 -5.54
CA GLU A 173 -8.27 -8.99 -6.63
C GLU A 173 -9.52 -9.71 -6.10
N GLY A 174 -9.37 -10.55 -5.07
CA GLY A 174 -10.47 -11.26 -4.44
C GLY A 174 -11.57 -10.35 -3.89
N LYS A 175 -11.19 -9.22 -3.29
CA LYS A 175 -12.14 -8.21 -2.84
C LYS A 175 -12.86 -7.52 -4.00
N ALA A 176 -12.14 -7.17 -5.06
CA ALA A 176 -12.74 -6.57 -6.26
C ALA A 176 -13.78 -7.53 -6.87
N MET A 177 -13.43 -8.80 -7.02
CA MET A 177 -14.32 -9.85 -7.53
C MET A 177 -15.59 -10.02 -6.67
N VAL A 178 -15.46 -10.05 -5.34
CA VAL A 178 -16.64 -10.15 -4.44
C VAL A 178 -17.51 -8.89 -4.52
N LYS A 179 -16.90 -7.70 -4.69
CA LYS A 179 -17.64 -6.45 -4.83
C LYS A 179 -18.44 -6.41 -6.14
N GLU A 180 -17.85 -6.84 -7.24
CA GLU A 180 -18.51 -6.94 -8.55
C GLU A 180 -19.60 -8.02 -8.56
N GLY A 181 -19.34 -9.18 -7.94
CA GLY A 181 -20.30 -10.28 -7.85
C GLY A 181 -21.51 -9.98 -6.97
N LYS A 182 -21.43 -9.01 -6.06
CA LYS A 182 -22.56 -8.50 -5.26
C LYS A 182 -23.38 -7.41 -5.96
N ALA A 183 -22.87 -6.87 -7.07
CA ALA A 183 -23.53 -5.81 -7.84
C ALA A 183 -24.47 -6.37 -8.94
N LYS A 184 -24.65 -7.69 -8.99
CA LYS A 184 -25.66 -8.41 -9.78
C LYS A 184 -26.65 -9.06 -8.84
#